data_AF-A0A378AQ31-F1
#
_entry.id   AF-A0A378AQ31-F1
#
_cell.length_a   1.000
_cell.length_b   1.000
_cell.length_c   1.000
_cell.angle_alpha   90.00
_cell.angle_beta   90.00
_cell.angle_gamma   90.00
#
_symmetry.space_group_name_H-M   'P 1'
#
loop_
_entity.id
_entity.type
_entity.pdbx_description
1 polymer ?
#
loop_
_entity_poly.entity_id
_entity_poly.type
_entity_poly.pdbx_seq_one_letter_code
_entity_poly.pdbx_strand_id
1 'polypeptide(L)'
;MEHSAGASFAANPLYFDPKNIVELAIEAGCNCVASTYGVLASVSRRYAHRIPFLVKLNHNETLSYPTEYDQTLYASVEQAFNMGAVAVGATIYFGSEQSRRQIEEIFRRL
;
A
#
# COMPACT_ATOMS: atom_id res chain seq x y z
N MET A 1 3.28 1.55 2.79
CA MET A 1 2.95 3.01 2.89
C MET A 1 1.69 3.16 3.71
N GLU A 2 1.79 3.84 4.86
CA GLU A 2 0.68 3.96 5.81
C GLU A 2 0.36 5.39 6.23
N HIS A 3 1.27 6.36 6.13
CA HIS A 3 1.05 7.71 6.68
C HIS A 3 1.28 8.83 5.66
N SER A 4 0.84 8.64 4.41
CA SER A 4 1.09 9.55 3.27
C SER A 4 2.57 9.63 2.83
N ALA A 5 2.79 10.16 1.63
CA ALA A 5 4.13 10.39 1.11
C ALA A 5 4.90 11.45 1.92
N GLY A 6 4.20 12.49 2.41
CA GLY A 6 4.80 13.54 3.23
C GLY A 6 5.45 12.99 4.49
N ALA A 7 4.71 12.22 5.29
CA ALA A 7 5.27 11.66 6.52
C ALA A 7 6.33 10.57 6.26
N SER A 8 6.21 9.84 5.14
CA SER A 8 7.12 8.73 4.83
C SER A 8 8.45 9.20 4.22
N PHE A 9 8.44 10.26 3.42
CA PHE A 9 9.56 10.62 2.53
C PHE A 9 10.08 12.05 2.68
N ALA A 10 9.49 12.89 3.55
CA ALA A 10 10.03 14.24 3.77
C ALA A 10 11.51 14.23 4.18
N ALA A 11 11.95 13.23 4.95
CA ALA A 11 13.34 13.09 5.38
C ALA A 11 14.31 12.74 4.24
N ASN A 12 13.83 12.07 3.19
CA ASN A 12 14.62 11.79 2.00
C ASN A 12 13.73 11.91 0.74
N PRO A 13 13.76 13.09 0.08
CA PRO A 13 12.86 13.38 -1.03
C PRO A 13 12.99 12.46 -2.25
N LEU A 14 14.09 11.72 -2.39
CA LEU A 14 14.27 10.77 -3.49
C LEU A 14 13.15 9.71 -3.51
N TYR A 15 12.63 9.33 -2.35
CA TYR A 15 11.61 8.29 -2.26
C TYR A 15 10.19 8.77 -2.55
N PHE A 16 9.98 10.06 -2.87
CA PHE A 16 8.73 10.49 -3.51
C PHE A 16 8.55 9.89 -4.90
N ASP A 17 9.64 9.51 -5.59
CA ASP A 17 9.56 8.69 -6.81
C ASP A 17 9.44 7.20 -6.42
N PRO A 18 8.31 6.54 -6.74
CA PRO A 18 8.11 5.11 -6.48
C PRO A 18 9.21 4.20 -7.04
N LYS A 19 9.89 4.61 -8.12
CA LYS A 19 11.01 3.87 -8.72
C LYS A 19 12.11 3.60 -7.70
N ASN A 20 12.47 4.62 -6.92
CA ASN A 20 13.57 4.54 -5.96
C ASN A 20 13.26 3.60 -4.80
N ILE A 21 11.99 3.45 -4.44
CA ILE A 21 11.56 2.47 -3.42
C ILE A 21 11.82 1.05 -3.91
N VAL A 22 11.45 0.76 -5.17
CA VAL A 22 11.59 -0.58 -5.75
C VAL A 22 13.05 -0.91 -6.05
N GLU A 23 13.82 0.04 -6.56
CA GLU A 23 15.25 -0.15 -6.81
C GLU A 23 16.02 -0.39 -5.52
N LEU A 24 15.75 0.38 -4.46
CA LEU A 24 16.33 0.13 -3.14
C LEU A 24 16.02 -1.29 -2.65
N ALA A 25 14.77 -1.74 -2.80
CA ALA A 25 14.37 -3.07 -2.35
C ALA A 25 15.10 -4.18 -3.13
N ILE A 26 15.31 -4.01 -4.44
CA ILE A 26 16.08 -4.95 -5.26
C ILE A 26 17.56 -4.95 -4.83
N GLU A 27 18.17 -3.77 -4.68
CA GLU A 27 19.57 -3.62 -4.25
C GLU A 27 19.82 -4.21 -2.87
N ALA A 28 18.85 -4.07 -1.96
CA ALA A 28 18.89 -4.64 -0.61
C ALA A 28 18.63 -6.15 -0.57
N GLY A 29 18.32 -6.79 -1.71
CA GLY A 29 17.99 -8.22 -1.77
C GLY A 29 16.67 -8.58 -1.10
N CYS A 30 15.71 -7.65 -1.03
CA CYS A 30 14.38 -7.93 -0.51
C CYS A 30 13.63 -8.94 -1.39
N ASN A 31 12.77 -9.75 -0.77
CA ASN A 31 11.95 -10.74 -1.46
C ASN A 31 10.61 -10.18 -1.97
N CYS A 32 10.21 -8.98 -1.55
CA CYS A 32 8.95 -8.35 -1.93
C CYS A 32 8.96 -6.84 -1.64
N VAL A 33 8.17 -6.08 -2.40
CA VAL A 33 7.83 -4.68 -2.07
C VAL A 33 6.35 -4.59 -1.68
N ALA A 34 6.09 -4.13 -0.45
CA ALA A 34 4.75 -3.88 0.06
C ALA A 34 4.43 -2.37 0.04
N SER A 35 3.44 -1.96 -0.76
CA SER A 35 3.04 -0.55 -0.82
C SER A 35 1.61 -0.38 -1.34
N THR A 36 1.13 0.87 -1.43
CA THR A 36 -0.20 1.19 -1.95
C THR A 36 -0.29 0.91 -3.44
N TYR A 37 -1.51 0.69 -3.93
CA TYR A 37 -1.78 0.48 -5.36
C TYR A 37 -1.16 1.57 -6.24
N GLY A 38 -1.37 2.86 -5.94
CA GLY A 38 -0.84 3.96 -6.76
C GLY A 38 0.69 3.94 -6.89
N VAL A 39 1.40 3.65 -5.80
CA VAL A 39 2.87 3.56 -5.79
C VAL A 39 3.32 2.41 -6.69
N LEU A 40 2.81 1.20 -6.46
CA LEU A 40 3.26 0.02 -7.19
C LEU A 40 2.79 0.04 -8.66
N ALA A 41 1.57 0.49 -8.94
CA ALA A 41 1.00 0.52 -10.28
C ALA A 41 1.77 1.46 -11.22
N SER A 42 2.32 2.56 -10.69
CA SER A 42 3.13 3.51 -11.46
C SER A 42 4.43 2.90 -12.02
N VAL A 43 4.90 1.79 -11.45
CA VAL A 43 6.17 1.13 -11.78
C VAL A 43 6.00 -0.33 -12.19
N SER A 44 4.78 -0.88 -12.13
CA SER A 44 4.50 -2.31 -12.34
C SER A 44 5.03 -2.87 -13.65
N ARG A 45 4.77 -2.19 -14.77
CA ARG A 45 5.25 -2.61 -16.10
C ARG A 45 6.77 -2.86 -16.15
N ARG A 46 7.54 -2.10 -15.36
CA ARG A 46 9.00 -2.19 -15.34
C ARG A 46 9.53 -3.21 -14.34
N TYR A 47 8.84 -3.43 -13.21
CA TYR A 47 9.44 -4.14 -12.07
C TYR A 47 8.62 -5.32 -11.53
N ALA A 48 7.35 -5.50 -11.88
CA ALA A 48 6.54 -6.59 -11.32
C ALA A 48 7.08 -8.01 -11.64
N HIS A 49 7.83 -8.14 -12.73
CA HIS A 49 8.53 -9.37 -13.13
C HIS A 49 9.93 -9.52 -12.53
N ARG A 50 10.40 -8.54 -11.74
CA ARG A 50 11.76 -8.50 -11.17
C ARG A 50 11.74 -8.71 -9.66
N ILE A 51 10.73 -8.19 -8.98
CA ILE A 51 10.51 -8.38 -7.54
C ILE A 51 9.02 -8.52 -7.25
N PRO A 52 8.60 -9.48 -6.42
CA PRO A 52 7.20 -9.64 -6.03
C PRO A 52 6.59 -8.38 -5.43
N PHE A 53 5.35 -8.08 -5.82
CA PHE A 53 4.58 -6.97 -5.28
C PHE A 53 3.48 -7.47 -4.34
N LEU A 54 3.35 -6.81 -3.18
CA LEU A 54 2.24 -6.96 -2.24
C LEU A 54 1.48 -5.64 -2.15
N VAL A 55 0.25 -5.62 -2.64
CA VAL A 55 -0.56 -4.40 -2.68
C VAL A 55 -1.34 -4.24 -1.39
N LYS A 56 -1.10 -3.14 -0.67
CA LYS A 56 -1.95 -2.72 0.45
C LYS A 56 -3.24 -2.11 -0.09
N LEU A 57 -4.37 -2.74 0.19
CA LEU A 57 -5.69 -2.38 -0.37
C LEU A 57 -6.34 -1.18 0.33
N ASN A 58 -6.03 -0.97 1.61
CA ASN A 58 -6.54 0.15 2.41
C ASN A 58 -5.44 1.11 2.87
N HIS A 59 -5.86 2.29 3.29
CA HIS A 59 -4.98 3.32 3.84
C HIS A 59 -5.74 4.14 4.89
N ASN A 60 -5.02 4.80 5.79
CA ASN A 60 -5.67 5.80 6.65
C ASN A 60 -6.02 7.06 5.87
N GLU A 61 -7.06 7.76 6.30
CA GLU A 61 -7.46 9.04 5.74
C GLU A 61 -6.84 10.21 6.52
N THR A 62 -5.54 10.41 6.37
CA THR A 62 -4.80 11.48 7.06
C THR A 62 -4.92 12.87 6.43
N LEU A 63 -5.67 13.02 5.32
CA LEU A 63 -5.84 14.30 4.60
C LEU A 63 -7.06 15.11 5.06
N SER A 64 -7.88 14.55 5.95
CA SER A 64 -9.11 15.17 6.47
C SER A 64 -8.86 15.83 7.83
N TYR A 65 -9.60 16.91 8.12
CA TYR A 65 -9.57 17.62 9.41
C TYR A 65 -10.99 17.72 10.01
N PRO A 66 -11.23 17.24 11.25
CA PRO A 66 -10.27 16.57 12.13
C PRO A 66 -9.78 15.24 11.57
N THR A 67 -8.59 14.80 11.96
CA THR A 67 -7.99 13.55 11.45
C THR A 67 -8.76 12.35 11.97
N GLU A 68 -9.20 11.50 11.04
CA GLU A 68 -9.83 10.22 11.36
C GLU A 68 -8.83 9.07 11.13
N TYR A 69 -8.80 8.12 12.06
CA TYR A 69 -7.90 6.97 12.00
C TYR A 69 -8.58 5.74 11.41
N ASP A 70 -9.48 5.96 10.45
CA ASP A 70 -10.20 4.88 9.80
C ASP A 70 -9.39 4.32 8.62
N GLN A 71 -9.55 3.01 8.35
CA GLN A 71 -8.94 2.36 7.19
C GLN A 71 -9.95 2.27 6.05
N THR A 72 -9.78 3.13 5.06
CA THR A 72 -10.61 3.16 3.86
C THR A 72 -9.96 2.34 2.76
N LEU A 73 -10.76 1.58 2.00
CA LEU A 73 -10.27 0.85 0.84
C LEU A 73 -10.06 1.78 -0.35
N TYR A 74 -8.88 1.69 -0.96
CA TYR A 74 -8.45 2.46 -2.13
C TYR A 74 -8.13 1.59 -3.35
N ALA A 75 -8.15 0.27 -3.21
CA ALA A 75 -7.92 -0.67 -4.30
C ALA A 75 -8.71 -1.97 -4.14
N SER A 76 -8.91 -2.69 -5.24
CA SER A 76 -9.47 -4.05 -5.27
C SER A 76 -8.40 -5.12 -5.50
N VAL A 77 -8.72 -6.38 -5.15
CA VAL A 77 -7.88 -7.54 -5.45
C VAL A 77 -7.67 -7.69 -6.96
N GLU A 78 -8.70 -7.44 -7.77
CA GLU A 78 -8.62 -7.47 -9.22
C GLU A 78 -7.62 -6.43 -9.77
N GLN A 79 -7.63 -5.21 -9.23
CA GLN A 79 -6.65 -4.19 -9.61
C GLN A 79 -5.22 -4.62 -9.26
N ALA A 80 -5.01 -5.21 -8.07
CA ALA A 80 -3.72 -5.74 -7.66
C ALA A 80 -3.25 -6.88 -8.58
N PHE A 81 -4.15 -7.81 -8.92
CA PHE A 81 -3.87 -8.91 -9.84
C PHE A 81 -3.50 -8.40 -11.24
N ASN A 82 -4.29 -7.49 -11.80
CA ASN A 82 -4.09 -6.95 -13.15
C ASN A 82 -2.74 -6.23 -13.32
N MET A 83 -2.17 -5.67 -12.24
CA MET A 83 -0.84 -5.05 -12.26
C MET A 83 0.32 -6.02 -12.01
N GLY A 84 0.04 -7.32 -11.84
CA GLY A 84 1.04 -8.36 -11.60
C GLY A 84 1.48 -8.51 -10.14
N ALA A 85 0.68 -8.04 -9.18
CA ALA A 85 0.95 -8.34 -7.78
C ALA A 85 0.68 -9.81 -7.48
N VAL A 86 1.49 -10.39 -6.58
CA VAL A 86 1.35 -11.80 -6.17
C VAL A 86 0.69 -11.94 -4.80
N ALA A 87 0.48 -10.82 -4.12
CA ALA A 87 -0.15 -10.77 -2.81
C ALA A 87 -0.90 -9.44 -2.61
N VAL A 88 -1.86 -9.47 -1.70
CA VAL A 88 -2.56 -8.29 -1.19
C VAL A 88 -2.46 -8.25 0.33
N GLY A 89 -2.59 -7.07 0.91
CA GLY A 89 -2.62 -6.87 2.35
C GLY A 89 -3.57 -5.76 2.75
N ALA A 90 -3.98 -5.77 4.01
CA ALA A 90 -4.80 -4.72 4.60
C ALA A 90 -4.40 -4.52 6.06
N THR A 91 -4.52 -3.29 6.55
CA THR A 91 -4.38 -2.97 7.97
C THR A 91 -5.75 -2.96 8.63
N ILE A 92 -5.86 -3.49 9.84
CA ILE A 92 -7.07 -3.41 10.66
C ILE A 92 -6.64 -2.87 12.02
N TYR A 93 -7.27 -1.80 12.49
CA TYR A 93 -7.02 -1.27 13.84
C TYR A 93 -7.99 -1.90 14.84
N PHE A 94 -7.60 -3.04 15.42
CA PHE A 94 -8.38 -3.71 16.45
C PHE A 94 -8.62 -2.80 17.66
N GLY A 95 -9.85 -2.80 18.18
CA GLY A 95 -10.26 -1.96 19.31
C GLY A 95 -10.70 -0.54 18.93
N SER A 96 -10.54 -0.13 17.67
CA SER A 96 -11.18 1.09 17.16
C SER A 96 -12.69 0.90 17.02
N GLU A 97 -13.47 1.99 17.07
CA GLU A 97 -14.92 1.96 16.83
C GLU A 97 -15.26 1.28 15.48
N GLN A 98 -14.41 1.48 14.48
CA GLN A 98 -14.59 0.97 13.12
C GLN A 98 -14.03 -0.45 12.92
N SER A 99 -13.43 -1.07 13.93
CA SER A 99 -12.68 -2.32 13.75
C SER A 99 -13.55 -3.45 13.19
N ARG A 100 -14.81 -3.55 13.63
CA ARG A 100 -15.74 -4.58 13.16
C ARG A 100 -16.07 -4.42 11.68
N ARG A 101 -16.32 -3.18 11.24
CA ARG A 101 -16.55 -2.85 9.83
C ARG A 101 -15.33 -3.19 8.99
N GLN A 102 -14.13 -2.81 9.43
CA GLN A 102 -12.88 -3.10 8.74
C GLN A 102 -12.66 -4.61 8.56
N ILE A 103 -12.90 -5.41 9.61
CA ILE A 103 -12.78 -6.88 9.52
C ILE A 103 -13.75 -7.46 8.49
N GLU A 104 -15.03 -7.08 8.56
CA GLU A 104 -16.06 -7.58 7.64
C GLU A 104 -15.80 -7.13 6.20
N GLU A 105 -15.33 -5.90 6.00
CA GLU A 105 -15.03 -5.34 4.69
C GLU A 105 -13.85 -6.04 4.02
N ILE A 106 -12.78 -6.33 4.77
CA ILE A 106 -11.63 -7.08 4.25
C ILE A 106 -12.03 -8.54 3.96
N PHE A 107 -12.74 -9.20 4.88
CA PHE A 107 -13.12 -10.60 4.69
C PHE A 107 -14.00 -10.82 3.45
N ARG A 108 -14.89 -9.88 3.10
CA ARG A 108 -15.76 -9.99 1.92
C ARG A 108 -15.04 -9.76 0.58
N ARG A 109 -13.81 -9.24 0.61
CA ARG A 109 -13.08 -8.82 -0.59
C ARG A 109 -11.82 -9.63 -0.87
N LEU A 110 -11.46 -10.57 0.02
CA LEU A 110 -10.48 -11.63 -0.22
C LEU A 110 -11.17 -12.80 -0.92
#